data_AF-A0A3B9PK41-F1
#
_entry.id   AF-A0A3B9PK41-F1
#
_cell.length_a   1.000
_cell.length_b   1.000
_cell.length_c   1.000
_cell.angle_alpha   90.00
_cell.angle_beta   90.00
_cell.angle_gamma   90.00
#
_symmetry.space_group_name_H-M   'P 1'
#
loop_
_entity.id
_entity.type
_entity.pdbx_description
1 polymer ?
#
loop_
_entity_poly.entity_id
_entity_poly.type
_entity_poly.pdbx_seq_one_letter_code
_entity_poly.pdbx_strand_id
1 'polypeptide(L)' 'MSDELLKLRNEIDRIDEEILARLAERARCAQRVGEIKRGVMYYRPEREAQVLRRLAELNPGPLSADAVKTIFR' A
#
# COMPACT_ATOMS: atom_id res chain seq x y z
N MET A 1 -16.19 4.19 28.25
CA MET A 1 -15.22 4.42 27.16
C MET A 1 -15.01 5.92 27.07
N SER A 2 -13.78 6.43 27.05
CA SER A 2 -13.57 7.89 26.94
C SER A 2 -13.98 8.39 25.55
N ASP A 3 -14.56 9.58 25.46
CA ASP A 3 -14.97 10.20 24.18
C ASP A 3 -13.79 10.39 23.22
N GLU A 4 -12.59 10.60 23.75
CA GLU A 4 -11.35 10.69 22.97
C GLU A 4 -10.99 9.36 22.29
N LEU A 5 -11.15 8.24 22.99
CA LEU A 5 -10.91 6.91 22.41
C LEU A 5 -11.88 6.61 21.27
N LEU A 6 -13.15 7.01 21.40
CA LEU A 6 -14.14 6.84 20.34
C LEU A 6 -13.80 7.68 19.11
N LYS A 7 -13.38 8.93 19.29
CA LYS A 7 -12.93 9.80 18.18
C LYS A 7 -11.74 9.20 17.44
N LEU A 8 -10.73 8.71 18.15
CA LEU A 8 -9.57 8.08 17.55
C LEU A 8 -9.93 6.82 16.75
N ARG A 9 -10.87 6.00 17.25
CA ARG A 9 -11.34 4.81 16.52
C ARG A 9 -12.07 5.17 15.23
N ASN A 10 -12.98 6.13 15.28
CA ASN A 10 -13.67 6.59 14.06
C ASN A 10 -12.70 7.16 13.02
N GLU A 11 -11.63 7.82 13.48
CA GLU A 11 -10.59 8.32 12.59
C GLU A 11 -9.78 7.17 11.97
N ILE A 12 -9.48 6.12 12.73
CA ILE A 12 -8.86 4.89 12.20
C ILE A 12 -9.76 4.26 11.15
N ASP A 13 -11.06 4.08 11.43
CA ASP A 13 -12.01 3.48 10.49
C ASP A 13 -12.06 4.26 9.17
N ARG A 14 -12.08 5.60 9.26
CA ARG A 14 -12.02 6.49 8.08
C ARG A 14 -10.73 6.30 7.28
N ILE A 15 -9.59 6.22 7.96
CA ILE A 15 -8.28 6.01 7.31
C ILE A 15 -8.24 4.64 6.63
N ASP A 16 -8.80 3.59 7.25
CA ASP A 16 -8.84 2.24 6.69
C ASP A 16 -9.66 2.18 5.40
N GLU A 17 -10.81 2.87 5.35
CA GLU A 17 -11.61 3.00 4.12
C GLU A 17 -10.82 3.70 3.00
N GLU A 18 -10.07 4.75 3.32
CA GLU A 18 -9.21 5.45 2.36
C GLU A 18 -8.06 4.57 1.85
N ILE A 19 -7.41 3.82 2.75
CA ILE A 19 -6.37 2.86 2.38
C ILE A 19 -6.93 1.82 1.41
N LEU A 20 -8.10 1.25 1.72
CA LEU A 20 -8.74 0.25 0.87
C LEU A 20 -9.06 0.80 -0.52
N ALA A 21 -9.61 2.01 -0.60
CA ALA A 21 -9.93 2.67 -1.87
C ALA A 21 -8.68 2.89 -2.72
N ARG A 22 -7.56 3.32 -2.11
CA ARG A 22 -6.29 3.55 -2.80
C ARG A 22 -5.62 2.25 -3.25
N LEU A 23 -5.69 1.20 -2.43
CA LEU A 23 -5.20 -0.12 -2.82
C LEU A 23 -5.99 -0.69 -4.00
N ALA A 24 -7.32 -0.53 -4.02
CA ALA A 24 -8.15 -0.94 -5.15
C ALA A 24 -7.79 -0.17 -6.44
N GLU A 25 -7.53 1.14 -6.34
CA GLU A 25 -7.04 1.95 -7.46
C GLU A 25 -5.69 1.46 -7.97
N ARG A 26 -4.73 1.22 -7.08
CA ARG A 26 -3.42 0.65 -7.42
C ARG A 26 -3.55 -0.71 -8.11
N ALA A 27 -4.45 -1.57 -7.64
CA ALA A 27 -4.71 -2.89 -8.23
C ALA A 27 -5.25 -2.77 -9.66
N ARG A 28 -6.19 -1.86 -9.92
CA ARG A 28 -6.69 -1.58 -11.28
C ARG A 28 -5.57 -1.12 -12.22
N CYS A 29 -4.67 -0.27 -11.75
CA CYS A 29 -3.48 0.12 -12.53
C CYS A 29 -2.60 -1.10 -12.85
N ALA A 30 -2.35 -1.97 -11.87
CA ALA A 30 -1.54 -3.17 -12.06
C ALA A 30 -2.19 -4.14 -13.07
N GLN A 31 -3.51 -4.33 -13.00
CA GLN A 31 -4.28 -5.13 -13.96
C GLN A 31 -4.11 -4.59 -15.38
N ARG A 32 -4.30 -3.29 -15.57
CA ARG A 32 -4.16 -2.65 -16.89
C ARG A 32 -2.74 -2.71 -17.43
N VAL A 33 -1.72 -2.60 -16.57
CA VAL A 33 -0.32 -2.87 -16.95
C VAL A 33 -0.14 -4.32 -17.43
N GLY A 34 -0.79 -5.27 -16.77
CA GLY A 34 -0.81 -6.68 -17.16
C GLY A 34 -1.49 -6.94 -18.50
N GLU A 35 -2.63 -6.31 -18.76
CA GLU A 35 -3.37 -6.40 -20.04
C GLU A 35 -2.54 -5.86 -21.21
N ILE A 36 -1.84 -4.74 -21.01
CA ILE A 36 -0.95 -4.14 -22.02
C ILE A 36 0.23 -5.08 -22.35
N LYS A 37 0.76 -5.79 -21.36
CA LYS A 37 1.97 -6.63 -21.50
C LYS A 37 1.71 -8.06 -22.03
N ARG A 38 0.47 -8.40 -22.41
CA ARG A 38 0.01 -9.66 -23.05
C ARG A 38 1.03 -10.83 -22.99
N GLY A 39 1.15 -11.48 -21.83
CA GLY A 39 1.87 -12.76 -21.70
C GLY A 39 3.39 -12.70 -21.46
N VAL A 40 4.01 -11.52 -21.36
CA VAL A 40 5.44 -11.41 -21.00
C VAL A 40 5.59 -11.41 -19.47
N MET A 41 6.24 -12.45 -18.91
CA MET A 41 6.52 -12.68 -17.47
C MET A 41 5.97 -11.61 -16.52
N TYR A 42 4.83 -11.93 -15.90
CA TYR A 42 4.09 -11.06 -14.98
C TYR A 42 4.86 -10.71 -13.71
N TYR A 43 5.81 -11.56 -13.31
CA TYR A 43 6.63 -11.34 -12.12
C TYR A 43 7.98 -10.70 -12.50
N ARG A 44 8.24 -9.50 -11.97
CA ARG A 44 9.53 -8.80 -12.11
C ARG A 44 10.07 -8.43 -10.73
N PRO A 45 10.86 -9.32 -10.10
CA PRO A 45 11.34 -9.12 -8.73
C PRO A 45 12.16 -7.83 -8.58
N GLU A 46 12.87 -7.39 -9.62
CA GLU A 46 13.63 -6.14 -9.59
C GLU A 46 12.71 -4.92 -9.45
N ARG A 47 11.54 -4.96 -10.12
CA ARG A 47 10.56 -3.89 -10.04
C ARG A 47 9.91 -3.85 -8.66
N GLU A 48 9.60 -5.01 -8.10
CA GLU A 48 9.08 -5.14 -6.74
C GLU A 48 10.08 -4.57 -5.71
N ALA A 49 11.35 -4.99 -5.78
CA ALA A 49 12.41 -4.49 -4.90
C ALA A 49 12.62 -2.96 -5.02
N GLN A 50 12.48 -2.40 -6.22
CA GLN A 50 12.54 -0.95 -6.42
C GLN A 50 11.36 -0.23 -5.77
N VAL A 51 10.14 -0.77 -5.87
CA VAL A 51 8.95 -0.20 -5.21
C VAL A 51 9.12 -0.26 -3.70
N LEU A 52 9.51 -1.41 -3.14
CA LEU A 52 9.68 -1.61 -1.71
C LEU A 52 10.75 -0.67 -1.12
N ARG A 53 11.89 -0.49 -1.81
CA ARG A 53 12.92 0.48 -1.40
C ARG A 53 12.39 1.91 -1.39
N ARG A 54 11.78 2.35 -2.49
CA ARG A 54 11.22 3.71 -2.59
C ARG A 54 10.18 3.98 -1.52
N LEU A 55 9.31 3.03 -1.21
CA LEU A 55 8.28 3.21 -0.17
C LEU A 55 8.88 3.25 1.23
N ALA A 56 9.91 2.45 1.50
CA ALA A 56 10.64 2.52 2.76
C ALA A 56 11.37 3.86 2.95
N GLU A 57 11.90 4.46 1.88
CA GLU A 57 12.56 5.77 1.90
C GLU A 57 11.57 6.93 2.07
N LEU A 58 10.37 6.83 1.49
CA LEU A 58 9.33 7.87 1.59
C LEU A 58 8.51 7.79 2.89
N ASN A 59 8.67 6.72 3.66
CA ASN A 59 7.91 6.50 4.88
C ASN A 59 8.19 7.59 5.93
N PRO A 60 7.21 8.42 6.31
CA PRO A 60 7.40 9.48 7.30
C PRO A 60 7.47 8.97 8.75
N GLY A 61 7.37 7.65 8.96
CA GLY A 61 7.16 7.04 10.27
C GLY A 61 5.67 7.02 10.64
N PRO A 62 5.28 6.42 11.79
CA PRO A 62 6.13 5.78 12.79
C PRO A 62 6.53 4.34 12.46
N LEU A 63 6.15 3.82 11.28
CA LEU A 63 6.47 2.46 10.87
C LEU A 63 7.97 2.30 10.62
N SER A 64 8.52 1.12 10.92
CA SER A 64 9.87 0.78 10.48
C SER A 64 9.90 0.52 8.97
N ALA A 65 11.07 0.66 8.35
CA ALA A 65 11.25 0.34 6.94
C ALA A 65 10.80 -1.10 6.60
N ASP A 66 11.05 -2.05 7.50
CA ASP A 66 10.68 -3.45 7.28
C ASP A 66 9.17 -3.70 7.47
N ALA A 67 8.51 -2.95 8.36
CA ALA A 67 7.05 -2.97 8.46
C ALA A 67 6.41 -2.46 7.16
N VAL A 68 6.92 -1.35 6.60
CA VAL A 68 6.45 -0.84 5.30
C VAL A 68 6.66 -1.87 4.19
N LYS A 69 7.84 -2.50 4.12
CA LYS A 69 8.08 -3.56 3.13
C LYS A 69 7.11 -4.74 3.28
N THR A 70 6.75 -5.09 4.51
CA THR A 70 5.82 -6.20 4.80
C THR A 70 4.40 -5.86 4.35
N ILE A 71 3.96 -4.62 4.53
CA ILE A 71 2.62 -4.16 4.11
C ILE A 71 2.48 -4.13 2.57
N PHE A 72 3.56 -3.77 1.85
CA PHE A 72 3.51 -3.51 0.41
C PHE A 72 4.04 -4.64 -0.50
N ARG A 73 4.52 -5.74 0.09
CA ARG A 73 4.93 -6.96 -0.63
C ARG A 73 3.69 -7.75 -1.03
#